data_AF-A0A537RGU5-F1
#
_entry.id   AF-A0A537RGU5-F1
#
_cell.length_a   1.000
_cell.length_b   1.000
_cell.length_c   1.000
_cell.angle_alpha   90.00
_cell.angle_beta   90.00
_cell.angle_gamma   90.00
#
_symmetry.space_group_name_H-M   'P 1'
#
loop_
_entity.id
_entity.type
_entity.pdbx_description
1 polymer ?
#
loop_
_entity_poly.entity_id
_entity_poly.type
_entity_poly.pdbx_seq_one_letter_code
_entity_poly.pdbx_strand_id
1 'polypeptide(L)'
;MKGPIYAGADRALVRLASGELICVDTNSLDAIDYLLGWDMEADVLPLFRSFLKPNSVVLDIGANFGLYTAISASRMRDHGLLYSFEANPHTFELLKRTLYANRLAHRPNVTAVNALVGESTGRGTLHYLPEFLGGATMTDIGQWGEAKRSIELDMITIDEFLPAGLAVDLVKIDVEGHEPLVIRGMQKAIRRSPNIRIFIEFVEAFLS
;
A
#
# COMPACT_ATOMS: atom_id res chain seq x y z
N MET A 1 -21.14 6.75 -14.62
CA MET A 1 -20.59 6.14 -13.39
C MET A 1 -21.49 5.00 -12.95
N LYS A 2 -20.93 3.83 -12.63
CA LYS A 2 -21.64 2.83 -11.82
C LYS A 2 -21.21 3.12 -10.37
N GLY A 3 -22.14 3.59 -9.55
CA GLY A 3 -21.87 4.05 -8.19
C GLY A 3 -21.34 2.95 -7.26
N PRO A 4 -20.99 3.30 -6.00
CA PRO A 4 -20.49 2.35 -5.02
C PRO A 4 -21.49 1.21 -4.79
N ILE A 5 -20.97 0.00 -4.60
CA ILE A 5 -21.74 -1.16 -4.16
C ILE A 5 -21.58 -1.24 -2.64
N TYR A 6 -22.61 -0.86 -1.89
CA TYR A 6 -22.54 -0.87 -0.43
C TYR A 6 -22.39 -2.30 0.11
N ALA A 7 -21.49 -2.47 1.09
CA ALA A 7 -21.11 -3.77 1.62
C ALA A 7 -21.29 -3.89 3.15
N GLY A 8 -22.24 -3.17 3.76
CA GLY A 8 -22.61 -3.35 5.18
C GLY A 8 -21.51 -2.96 6.20
N ALA A 9 -21.90 -2.79 7.47
CA ALA A 9 -20.99 -2.75 8.62
C ALA A 9 -19.74 -1.87 8.41
N ASP A 10 -19.97 -0.57 8.20
CA ASP A 10 -18.95 0.47 8.06
C ASP A 10 -18.02 0.31 6.85
N ARG A 11 -18.45 -0.42 5.81
CA ARG A 11 -17.66 -0.66 4.60
C ARG A 11 -18.41 -0.36 3.33
N ALA A 12 -17.68 0.13 2.35
CA ALA A 12 -18.15 0.29 0.98
C ALA A 12 -17.22 -0.43 0.01
N LEU A 13 -17.79 -1.01 -1.04
CA LEU A 13 -17.03 -1.51 -2.18
C LEU A 13 -17.20 -0.54 -3.35
N VAL A 14 -16.14 0.20 -3.63
CA VAL A 14 -16.10 1.23 -4.67
C VAL A 14 -15.53 0.63 -5.94
N ARG A 15 -16.11 0.98 -7.10
CA ARG A 15 -15.53 0.63 -8.41
C ARG A 15 -14.78 1.83 -8.96
N LEU A 16 -13.48 1.69 -9.18
CA LEU A 16 -12.67 2.71 -9.84
C LEU A 16 -13.10 2.90 -11.29
N ALA A 17 -12.81 4.07 -11.88
CA ALA A 17 -13.07 4.35 -13.29
C ALA A 17 -12.44 3.32 -14.24
N SER A 18 -11.31 2.73 -13.83
CA SER A 18 -10.59 1.66 -14.53
C SER A 18 -11.17 0.26 -14.36
N GLY A 19 -12.13 0.08 -13.44
CA GLY A 19 -12.91 -1.15 -13.28
C GLY A 19 -12.58 -1.99 -12.06
N GLU A 20 -11.41 -1.80 -11.43
CA GLU A 20 -11.03 -2.47 -10.19
C GLU A 20 -11.97 -2.09 -9.03
N LEU A 21 -12.07 -2.98 -8.05
CA LEU A 21 -12.92 -2.82 -6.87
C LEU A 21 -12.06 -2.53 -5.63
N ILE A 22 -12.35 -1.47 -4.87
CA ILE A 22 -11.64 -1.11 -3.64
C ILE A 22 -12.62 -1.19 -2.47
N CYS A 23 -12.27 -1.94 -1.43
CA CYS A 23 -13.01 -1.96 -0.18
C CYS A 23 -12.46 -0.89 0.76
N VAL A 24 -13.31 0.04 1.20
CA VAL A 24 -12.94 1.17 2.05
C VAL A 24 -13.74 1.15 3.35
N ASP A 25 -13.20 1.80 4.38
CA ASP A 25 -13.90 2.10 5.63
C ASP A 25 -14.71 3.39 5.47
N THR A 26 -16.03 3.32 5.63
CA THR A 26 -16.90 4.51 5.47
C THR A 26 -16.76 5.53 6.59
N ASN A 27 -16.09 5.19 7.69
CA ASN A 27 -15.78 6.08 8.80
C ASN A 27 -14.39 6.74 8.67
N SER A 28 -13.56 6.30 7.71
CA SER A 28 -12.27 6.94 7.44
C SER A 28 -12.44 8.13 6.50
N LEU A 29 -11.79 9.25 6.80
CA LEU A 29 -11.73 10.40 5.89
C LEU A 29 -10.98 10.07 4.59
N ASP A 30 -10.04 9.12 4.63
CA ASP A 30 -9.32 8.64 3.43
C ASP A 30 -10.25 7.97 2.41
N ALA A 31 -11.45 7.56 2.84
CA ALA A 31 -12.43 6.93 1.96
C ALA A 31 -13.27 7.94 1.17
N ILE A 32 -13.27 9.23 1.54
CA ILE A 32 -14.16 10.24 0.94
C ILE A 32 -13.98 10.29 -0.58
N ASP A 33 -12.75 10.37 -1.06
CA ASP A 33 -12.47 10.48 -2.49
C ASP A 33 -12.95 9.23 -3.25
N TYR A 34 -12.77 8.03 -2.66
CA TYR A 34 -13.31 6.79 -3.21
C TYR A 34 -14.84 6.81 -3.26
N LEU A 35 -15.51 7.23 -2.18
CA LEU A 35 -16.96 7.24 -2.07
C LEU A 35 -17.62 8.24 -3.03
N LEU A 36 -16.95 9.37 -3.28
CA LEU A 36 -17.37 10.37 -4.26
C LEU A 36 -17.02 9.99 -5.70
N GLY A 37 -16.19 8.96 -5.89
CA GLY A 37 -15.73 8.50 -7.20
C GLY A 37 -14.81 9.50 -7.87
N TRP A 38 -14.03 10.26 -7.08
CA TRP A 38 -13.02 11.17 -7.60
C TRP A 38 -11.82 10.38 -8.12
N ASP A 39 -11.10 10.99 -9.07
CA ASP A 39 -9.90 10.39 -9.64
C ASP A 39 -8.75 10.47 -8.62
N MET A 40 -8.47 9.34 -7.98
CA MET A 40 -7.35 9.20 -7.05
C MET A 40 -6.02 9.44 -7.76
N GLU A 41 -5.16 10.29 -7.16
CA GLU A 41 -3.79 10.55 -7.61
C GLU A 41 -3.69 10.78 -9.13
N ALA A 42 -4.54 11.67 -9.66
CA ALA A 42 -4.76 11.85 -11.10
C ALA A 42 -3.47 12.13 -11.90
N ASP A 43 -2.44 12.71 -11.27
CA ASP A 43 -1.16 13.02 -11.91
C ASP A 43 -0.13 11.87 -11.81
N VAL A 44 -0.20 11.06 -10.75
CA VAL A 44 0.81 10.02 -10.44
C VAL A 44 0.37 8.66 -10.97
N LEU A 45 -0.89 8.31 -10.77
CA LEU A 45 -1.42 7.00 -11.09
C LEU A 45 -1.34 6.63 -12.59
N PRO A 46 -1.61 7.54 -13.56
CA PRO A 46 -1.40 7.24 -14.97
C PRO A 46 0.06 6.96 -15.32
N LEU A 47 0.99 7.70 -14.70
CA LEU A 47 2.41 7.53 -14.90
C LEU A 47 2.88 6.19 -14.32
N PHE A 48 2.47 5.85 -13.10
CA PHE A 48 2.75 4.54 -12.49
C PHE A 48 2.24 3.40 -13.39
N ARG A 49 0.99 3.51 -13.86
CA ARG A 49 0.37 2.53 -14.78
C ARG A 49 1.15 2.34 -16.08
N SER A 50 1.76 3.41 -16.60
CA SER A 50 2.51 3.36 -17.85
C SER A 50 3.76 2.47 -17.78
N PHE A 51 4.29 2.24 -16.58
CA PHE A 51 5.48 1.41 -16.36
C PHE A 51 5.17 -0.07 -16.10
N LEU A 52 3.92 -0.40 -15.78
CA LEU A 52 3.49 -1.78 -15.54
C LEU A 52 3.48 -2.61 -16.83
N LYS A 53 4.20 -3.73 -16.81
CA LYS A 53 4.21 -4.75 -17.86
C LYS A 53 3.57 -6.04 -17.33
N PRO A 54 3.05 -6.93 -18.21
CA PRO A 54 2.44 -8.18 -17.77
C PRO A 54 3.28 -9.00 -16.79
N ASN A 55 4.60 -9.00 -16.96
CA ASN A 55 5.56 -9.77 -16.16
C ASN A 55 6.32 -8.95 -15.11
N SER A 56 5.84 -7.76 -14.76
CA SER A 56 6.51 -6.92 -13.77
C SER A 56 6.56 -7.57 -12.38
N VAL A 57 7.63 -7.31 -11.63
CA VAL A 57 7.69 -7.53 -10.18
C VAL A 57 7.45 -6.20 -9.49
N VAL A 58 6.35 -6.11 -8.73
CA VAL A 58 5.85 -4.87 -8.12
C VAL A 58 5.83 -4.98 -6.61
N LEU A 59 6.35 -3.95 -5.94
CA LEU A 59 6.17 -3.75 -4.50
C LEU A 59 5.24 -2.56 -4.26
N ASP A 60 4.21 -2.76 -3.45
CA ASP A 60 3.29 -1.73 -2.98
C ASP A 60 3.46 -1.60 -1.47
N ILE A 61 4.31 -0.66 -1.02
CA ILE A 61 4.71 -0.50 0.38
C ILE A 61 3.92 0.65 0.99
N GLY A 62 3.02 0.33 1.93
CA GLY A 62 1.96 1.26 2.35
C GLY A 62 0.71 1.11 1.48
N ALA A 63 0.30 -0.13 1.23
CA ALA A 63 -0.73 -0.45 0.23
C ALA A 63 -2.12 0.12 0.56
N ASN A 64 -2.38 0.51 1.81
CA ASN A 64 -3.63 1.10 2.27
C ASN A 64 -4.84 0.24 1.84
N PHE A 65 -5.91 0.82 1.29
CA PHE A 65 -7.08 0.11 0.77
C PHE A 65 -6.79 -0.71 -0.50
N GLY A 66 -5.59 -0.59 -1.07
CA GLY A 66 -5.12 -1.41 -2.19
C GLY A 66 -5.29 -0.79 -3.57
N LEU A 67 -5.22 0.55 -3.70
CA LEU A 67 -5.31 1.25 -4.99
C LEU A 67 -4.24 0.75 -5.97
N TYR A 68 -2.96 0.91 -5.61
CA TYR A 68 -1.82 0.47 -6.41
C TYR A 68 -1.78 -1.04 -6.57
N THR A 69 -2.10 -1.78 -5.51
CA THR A 69 -2.24 -3.24 -5.52
C THR A 69 -3.24 -3.72 -6.60
N ALA A 70 -4.49 -3.25 -6.57
CA ALA A 70 -5.53 -3.72 -7.48
C ALA A 70 -5.21 -3.37 -8.94
N ILE A 71 -4.68 -2.16 -9.17
CA ILE A 71 -4.28 -1.68 -10.49
C ILE A 71 -3.11 -2.50 -11.06
N SER A 72 -2.11 -2.77 -10.22
CA SER A 72 -0.95 -3.58 -10.60
C SER A 72 -1.40 -4.98 -10.99
N ALA A 73 -2.22 -5.63 -10.17
CA ALA A 73 -2.73 -6.97 -10.46
C ALA A 73 -3.59 -7.03 -11.74
N SER A 74 -4.45 -6.04 -11.95
CA SER A 74 -5.28 -5.91 -13.16
C SER A 74 -4.42 -5.86 -14.44
N ARG A 75 -3.34 -5.08 -14.40
CA ARG A 75 -2.43 -4.89 -15.54
C ARG A 75 -1.51 -6.09 -15.78
N MET A 76 -1.02 -6.74 -14.71
CA MET A 76 -0.08 -7.87 -14.77
C MET A 76 -0.78 -9.21 -15.04
N ARG A 77 -2.05 -9.34 -14.67
CA ARG A 77 -2.79 -10.61 -14.70
C ARG A 77 -2.03 -11.69 -13.91
N ASP A 78 -1.70 -12.81 -14.55
CA ASP A 78 -1.11 -14.00 -13.90
C ASP A 78 0.39 -14.16 -14.21
N HIS A 79 1.04 -13.15 -14.81
CA HIS A 79 2.41 -13.26 -15.31
C HIS A 79 3.46 -12.50 -14.47
N GLY A 80 3.05 -11.49 -13.72
CA GLY A 80 3.91 -10.68 -12.85
C GLY A 80 3.81 -11.13 -11.39
N LEU A 81 4.65 -10.59 -10.52
CA LEU A 81 4.61 -10.81 -9.07
C LEU A 81 4.24 -9.52 -8.36
N LEU A 82 3.32 -9.59 -7.41
CA LEU A 82 2.87 -8.45 -6.61
C LEU A 82 3.03 -8.74 -5.13
N TYR A 83 3.76 -7.86 -4.44
CA TYR A 83 3.91 -7.88 -3.00
C TYR A 83 3.40 -6.58 -2.41
N SER A 84 2.34 -6.67 -1.60
CA SER A 84 1.69 -5.52 -0.97
C SER A 84 1.89 -5.56 0.53
N PHE A 85 2.34 -4.47 1.12
CA PHE A 85 2.63 -4.35 2.55
C PHE A 85 1.73 -3.26 3.12
N GLU A 86 0.91 -3.62 4.11
CA GLU A 86 0.07 -2.67 4.84
C GLU A 86 0.21 -2.93 6.33
N ALA A 87 0.67 -1.93 7.07
CA ALA A 87 1.02 -2.09 8.47
C ALA A 87 -0.20 -2.07 9.38
N ASN A 88 -1.15 -1.17 9.17
CA ASN A 88 -2.33 -1.05 10.03
C ASN A 88 -3.21 -2.31 9.87
N PRO A 89 -3.41 -3.12 10.92
CA PRO A 89 -4.16 -4.37 10.78
C PRO A 89 -5.60 -4.18 10.32
N HIS A 90 -6.24 -3.07 10.71
CA HIS A 90 -7.60 -2.74 10.26
C HIS A 90 -7.62 -2.42 8.76
N THR A 91 -6.70 -1.59 8.29
CA THR A 91 -6.53 -1.27 6.86
C THR A 91 -6.14 -2.52 6.06
N PHE A 92 -5.31 -3.40 6.62
CA PHE A 92 -4.95 -4.67 6.01
C PHE A 92 -6.15 -5.61 5.81
N GLU A 93 -7.13 -5.63 6.72
CA GLU A 93 -8.38 -6.37 6.50
C GLU A 93 -9.18 -5.82 5.31
N LEU A 94 -9.14 -4.50 5.06
CA LEU A 94 -9.76 -3.87 3.90
C LEU A 94 -9.00 -4.22 2.61
N LEU A 95 -7.66 -4.19 2.63
CA LEU A 95 -6.81 -4.67 1.54
C LEU A 95 -7.14 -6.11 1.15
N LYS A 96 -7.28 -7.02 2.12
CA LYS A 96 -7.68 -8.42 1.84
C LYS A 96 -9.06 -8.51 1.17
N ARG A 97 -10.01 -7.66 1.57
CA ARG A 97 -11.34 -7.58 0.93
C ARG A 97 -11.24 -7.03 -0.49
N THR A 98 -10.41 -6.02 -0.73
CA THR A 98 -10.06 -5.52 -2.07
C THR A 98 -9.51 -6.67 -2.93
N LEU A 99 -8.56 -7.45 -2.42
CA LEU A 99 -8.02 -8.61 -3.14
C LEU A 99 -9.08 -9.67 -3.44
N TYR A 100 -9.97 -9.96 -2.49
CA TYR A 100 -11.05 -10.93 -2.69
C TYR A 100 -12.04 -10.44 -3.77
N ALA A 101 -12.45 -9.17 -3.71
CA ALA A 101 -13.38 -8.57 -4.66
C ALA A 101 -12.85 -8.60 -6.11
N ASN A 102 -11.53 -8.48 -6.29
CA ASN A 102 -10.88 -8.56 -7.60
C ASN A 102 -10.45 -9.99 -8.00
N ARG A 103 -10.82 -11.03 -7.23
CA ARG A 103 -10.42 -12.43 -7.46
C ARG A 103 -8.90 -12.62 -7.47
N LEU A 104 -8.22 -11.94 -6.56
CA LEU A 104 -6.76 -11.95 -6.39
C LEU A 104 -6.32 -12.74 -5.15
N ALA A 105 -7.19 -12.88 -4.14
CA ALA A 105 -6.84 -13.45 -2.84
C ALA A 105 -6.28 -14.89 -2.87
N HIS A 106 -6.51 -15.65 -3.94
CA HIS A 106 -6.01 -17.02 -4.10
C HIS A 106 -5.01 -17.17 -5.25
N ARG A 107 -4.56 -16.06 -5.84
CA ARG A 107 -3.59 -16.11 -6.92
C ARG A 107 -2.19 -16.28 -6.34
N PRO A 108 -1.39 -17.24 -6.85
CA PRO A 108 -0.06 -17.51 -6.30
C PRO A 108 0.96 -16.39 -6.56
N ASN A 109 0.62 -15.44 -7.43
CA ASN A 109 1.47 -14.33 -7.82
C ASN A 109 1.13 -12.99 -7.10
N VAL A 110 0.22 -13.02 -6.12
CA VAL A 110 -0.16 -11.86 -5.30
C VAL A 110 -0.02 -12.22 -3.82
N THR A 111 0.80 -11.47 -3.10
CA THR A 111 1.04 -11.65 -1.67
C THR A 111 0.78 -10.34 -0.94
N ALA A 112 -0.08 -10.37 0.08
CA ALA A 112 -0.27 -9.26 1.00
C ALA A 112 0.31 -9.60 2.37
N VAL A 113 1.03 -8.66 2.96
CA VAL A 113 1.77 -8.81 4.22
C VAL A 113 1.33 -7.73 5.20
N ASN A 114 0.94 -8.13 6.41
CA ASN A 114 0.66 -7.21 7.51
C ASN A 114 1.92 -7.06 8.37
N ALA A 115 2.74 -6.08 8.04
CA ALA A 115 3.98 -5.79 8.75
C ALA A 115 4.41 -4.34 8.51
N LEU A 116 5.23 -3.82 9.43
CA LEU A 116 6.01 -2.62 9.17
C LEU A 116 7.15 -2.95 8.22
N VAL A 117 7.50 -2.02 7.35
CA VAL A 117 8.67 -2.14 6.46
C VAL A 117 9.66 -1.06 6.84
N GLY A 118 10.89 -1.45 7.14
CA GLY A 118 11.94 -0.52 7.59
C GLY A 118 13.35 -1.02 7.30
N GLU A 119 14.34 -0.45 7.98
CA GLU A 119 15.76 -0.74 7.73
C GLU A 119 16.29 -1.99 8.45
N SER A 120 15.53 -2.55 9.40
CA SER A 120 15.90 -3.76 10.13
C SER A 120 14.67 -4.60 10.49
N THR A 121 14.89 -5.88 10.81
CA THR A 121 13.83 -6.75 11.32
C THR A 121 13.66 -6.59 12.82
N GLY A 122 12.45 -6.79 13.32
CA GLY A 122 12.18 -6.81 14.76
C GLY A 122 10.77 -6.39 15.06
N ARG A 123 10.62 -5.51 16.04
CA ARG A 123 9.34 -4.92 16.45
C ARG A 123 9.41 -3.42 16.22
N GLY A 124 8.29 -2.84 15.78
CA GLY A 124 8.12 -1.40 15.65
C GLY A 124 6.74 -0.99 16.11
N THR A 125 6.58 0.29 16.42
CA THR A 125 5.30 0.87 16.81
C THR A 125 4.74 1.66 15.63
N LEU A 126 3.51 1.35 15.23
CA LEU A 126 2.71 2.17 14.34
C LEU A 126 1.83 3.09 15.18
N HIS A 127 1.84 4.37 14.89
CA HIS A 127 0.95 5.38 15.42
C HIS A 127 -0.07 5.78 14.37
N TYR A 128 -1.34 5.92 14.74
CA TYR A 128 -2.39 6.31 13.80
C TYR A 128 -3.55 7.01 14.50
N LEU A 129 -4.34 7.74 13.71
CA LEU A 129 -5.64 8.28 14.11
C LEU A 129 -6.74 7.39 13.54
N PRO A 130 -7.73 6.91 14.33
CA PRO A 130 -8.79 6.05 13.81
C PRO A 130 -9.61 6.65 12.65
N GLU A 131 -9.74 7.98 12.61
CA GLU A 131 -10.48 8.72 11.58
C GLU A 131 -9.63 9.00 10.31
N PHE A 132 -8.30 8.82 10.41
CA PHE A 132 -7.33 9.11 9.34
C PHE A 132 -6.32 7.96 9.28
N LEU A 133 -6.76 6.86 8.67
CA LEU A 133 -6.03 5.60 8.62
C LEU A 133 -4.83 5.67 7.66
N GLY A 134 -4.92 6.48 6.61
CA GLY A 134 -3.88 6.69 5.62
C GLY A 134 -2.65 7.36 6.21
N GLY A 135 -2.83 8.31 7.12
CA GLY A 135 -1.75 9.00 7.83
C GLY A 135 -1.04 8.19 8.91
N ALA A 136 -1.17 6.87 8.95
CA ALA A 136 -0.52 6.04 9.96
C ALA A 136 1.01 6.05 9.76
N THR A 137 1.77 6.38 10.81
CA THR A 137 3.22 6.56 10.73
C THR A 137 3.96 5.84 11.86
N MET A 138 5.24 5.57 11.66
CA MET A 138 6.14 5.07 12.70
C MET A 138 6.77 6.17 13.54
N THR A 139 6.56 7.44 13.17
CA THR A 139 7.04 8.59 13.92
C THR A 139 5.99 9.00 14.95
N ASP A 140 6.37 9.19 16.22
CA ASP A 140 5.41 9.69 17.21
C ASP A 140 5.15 11.18 16.97
N ILE A 141 3.99 11.48 16.36
CA ILE A 141 3.52 12.85 16.16
C ILE A 141 2.77 13.29 17.43
N GLY A 142 3.46 14.03 18.29
CA GLY A 142 2.91 14.53 19.56
C GLY A 142 1.65 15.42 19.42
N GLN A 143 1.37 15.94 18.23
CA GLN A 143 0.22 16.80 17.93
C GLN A 143 -1.14 16.05 17.93
N TRP A 144 -1.14 14.73 17.87
CA TRP A 144 -2.37 13.91 17.82
C TRP A 144 -3.08 13.73 19.17
N GLY A 145 -2.46 14.13 20.28
CA GLY A 145 -3.08 14.12 21.61
C GLY A 145 -3.68 12.77 22.01
N GLU A 146 -4.85 12.80 22.65
CA GLU A 146 -5.56 11.60 23.16
C GLU A 146 -6.24 10.74 22.07
N ALA A 147 -6.40 11.30 20.86
CA ALA A 147 -6.98 10.58 19.72
C ALA A 147 -5.99 9.56 19.12
N LYS A 148 -4.69 9.73 19.37
CA LYS A 148 -3.64 8.82 18.93
C LYS A 148 -3.89 7.40 19.43
N ARG A 149 -3.70 6.44 18.53
CA ARG A 149 -3.58 5.02 18.87
C ARG A 149 -2.20 4.54 18.46
N SER A 150 -1.73 3.51 19.15
CA SER A 150 -0.43 2.89 18.89
C SER A 150 -0.60 1.37 18.90
N ILE A 151 0.07 0.69 17.98
CA ILE A 151 0.11 -0.77 17.93
C ILE A 151 1.52 -1.23 17.61
N GLU A 152 1.99 -2.24 18.34
CA GLU A 152 3.29 -2.85 18.10
C GLU A 152 3.14 -4.03 17.12
N LEU A 153 3.94 -4.01 16.06
CA LEU A 153 3.89 -4.95 14.96
C LEU A 153 5.27 -5.48 14.63
N ASP A 154 5.31 -6.58 13.90
CA ASP A 154 6.55 -7.08 13.33
C ASP A 154 7.03 -6.13 12.24
N MET A 155 8.32 -5.85 12.25
CA MET A 155 9.02 -5.08 11.23
C MET A 155 9.89 -6.02 10.40
N ILE A 156 9.84 -5.83 9.10
CA ILE A 156 10.64 -6.57 8.12
C ILE A 156 11.45 -5.62 7.25
N THR A 157 12.45 -6.18 6.58
CA THR A 157 13.13 -5.50 5.47
C THR A 157 12.71 -6.14 4.15
N ILE A 158 12.65 -5.34 3.08
CA ILE A 158 12.38 -5.86 1.73
C ILE A 158 13.50 -6.83 1.30
N ASP A 159 14.74 -6.54 1.67
CA ASP A 159 15.90 -7.36 1.34
C ASP A 159 15.85 -8.78 1.95
N GLU A 160 15.24 -8.94 3.13
CA GLU A 160 15.03 -10.24 3.77
C GLU A 160 13.77 -10.94 3.26
N PHE A 161 12.71 -10.17 3.01
CA PHE A 161 11.44 -10.71 2.55
C PHE A 161 11.52 -11.28 1.12
N LEU A 162 12.22 -10.60 0.21
CA LEU A 162 12.26 -11.00 -1.19
C LEU A 162 13.17 -12.22 -1.43
N PRO A 163 12.76 -13.16 -2.30
CA PRO A 163 13.63 -14.25 -2.73
C PRO A 163 14.99 -13.76 -3.24
N ALA A 164 16.03 -14.54 -2.98
CA ALA A 164 17.37 -14.25 -3.46
C ALA A 164 17.38 -14.17 -4.99
N GLY A 165 17.91 -13.07 -5.54
CA GLY A 165 18.02 -12.87 -6.99
C GLY A 165 16.77 -12.33 -7.69
N LEU A 166 15.64 -12.15 -6.99
CA LEU A 166 14.43 -11.59 -7.61
C LEU A 166 14.61 -10.09 -7.89
N ALA A 167 14.70 -9.71 -9.16
CA ALA A 167 14.73 -8.31 -9.57
C ALA A 167 13.32 -7.67 -9.45
N VAL A 168 13.28 -6.38 -9.12
CA VAL A 168 12.06 -5.59 -8.92
C VAL A 168 11.98 -4.54 -10.02
N ASP A 169 10.82 -4.42 -10.67
CA ASP A 169 10.62 -3.48 -11.77
C ASP A 169 10.05 -2.14 -11.29
N LEU A 170 9.14 -2.18 -10.32
CA LEU A 170 8.35 -1.04 -9.89
C LEU A 170 8.05 -1.10 -8.39
N VAL A 171 8.19 0.03 -7.71
CA VAL A 171 7.93 0.17 -6.27
C VAL A 171 7.10 1.43 -6.03
N LYS A 172 6.00 1.33 -5.29
CA LYS A 172 5.38 2.48 -4.58
C LYS A 172 5.78 2.40 -3.12
N ILE A 173 6.18 3.53 -2.56
CA ILE A 173 6.46 3.70 -1.12
C ILE A 173 5.63 4.87 -0.62
N ASP A 174 4.79 4.58 0.37
CA ASP A 174 3.86 5.52 0.98
C ASP A 174 3.64 5.15 2.45
N VAL A 175 4.57 5.52 3.31
CA VAL A 175 4.57 5.06 4.71
C VAL A 175 4.66 6.24 5.68
N GLU A 176 4.16 7.38 5.23
CA GLU A 176 3.96 8.61 6.00
C GLU A 176 5.19 9.00 6.83
N GLY A 177 6.33 9.15 6.16
CA GLY A 177 7.58 9.64 6.74
C GLY A 177 8.64 8.56 7.05
N HIS A 178 8.32 7.28 6.88
CA HIS A 178 9.27 6.18 7.09
C HIS A 178 9.99 5.74 5.80
N GLU A 179 9.80 6.45 4.69
CA GLU A 179 10.29 6.06 3.36
C GLU A 179 11.83 5.95 3.29
N PRO A 180 12.63 6.85 3.90
CA PRO A 180 14.09 6.71 3.89
C PRO A 180 14.56 5.39 4.53
N LEU A 181 13.84 4.92 5.55
CA LEU A 181 14.18 3.69 6.26
C LEU A 181 13.75 2.45 5.47
N VAL A 182 12.61 2.51 4.76
CA VAL A 182 12.26 1.50 3.75
C VAL A 182 13.35 1.40 2.68
N ILE A 183 13.83 2.53 2.16
CA ILE A 183 14.90 2.58 1.14
C ILE A 183 16.19 1.93 1.67
N ARG A 184 16.55 2.14 2.93
CA ARG A 184 17.71 1.47 3.57
C ARG A 184 17.50 -0.03 3.73
N GLY A 185 16.27 -0.48 3.97
CA GLY A 185 15.90 -1.89 4.06
C GLY A 185 15.78 -2.64 2.72
N MET A 186 15.91 -1.95 1.59
CA MET A 186 15.78 -2.54 0.25
C MET A 186 17.02 -2.37 -0.64
N GLN A 187 18.18 -2.12 -0.04
CA GLN A 187 19.42 -1.79 -0.75
C GLN A 187 19.92 -2.92 -1.68
N LYS A 188 19.77 -4.19 -1.29
CA LYS A 188 20.11 -5.33 -2.16
C LYS A 188 19.11 -5.45 -3.30
N ALA A 189 17.82 -5.25 -3.05
CA ALA A 189 16.79 -5.23 -4.08
C ALA A 189 17.06 -4.12 -5.13
N ILE A 190 17.43 -2.92 -4.69
CA ILE A 190 17.84 -1.82 -5.59
C ILE A 190 19.08 -2.22 -6.40
N ARG A 191 20.16 -2.68 -5.75
CA ARG A 191 21.42 -3.03 -6.43
C ARG A 191 21.25 -4.09 -7.52
N ARG A 192 20.36 -5.07 -7.31
CA ARG A 192 20.12 -6.16 -8.29
C ARG A 192 19.07 -5.82 -9.35
N SER A 193 18.48 -4.63 -9.29
CA SER A 193 17.39 -4.19 -10.17
C SER A 193 17.79 -2.90 -10.90
N PRO A 194 18.67 -2.96 -11.91
CA PRO A 194 19.24 -1.77 -12.54
C PRO A 194 18.22 -0.87 -13.26
N ASN A 195 17.03 -1.38 -13.54
CA ASN A 195 15.94 -0.66 -14.21
C ASN A 195 14.74 -0.37 -13.28
N ILE A 196 14.92 -0.54 -11.96
CA ILE A 196 13.87 -0.30 -10.97
C ILE A 196 13.36 1.13 -11.07
N ARG A 197 12.05 1.29 -10.98
CA ARG A 197 11.38 2.58 -10.85
C ARG A 197 10.76 2.67 -9.48
N ILE A 198 10.99 3.76 -8.78
CA ILE A 198 10.49 3.98 -7.43
C ILE A 198 9.64 5.24 -7.43
N PHE A 199 8.37 5.08 -7.07
CA PHE A 199 7.43 6.15 -6.76
C PHE A 199 7.41 6.26 -5.25
N ILE A 200 7.70 7.45 -4.75
CA ILE A 200 7.86 7.72 -3.33
C ILE A 200 7.11 8.99 -3.00
N GLU A 201 6.28 8.93 -1.97
CA GLU A 201 5.65 10.11 -1.39
C GLU A 201 6.57 10.74 -0.36
N PHE A 202 6.67 12.06 -0.37
CA PHE A 202 7.44 12.80 0.62
C PHE A 202 6.53 13.79 1.30
N VAL A 203 6.34 13.60 2.60
CA VAL A 203 5.73 14.62 3.45
C VAL A 203 6.85 15.49 4.02
N GLU A 204 6.87 16.76 3.60
CA GLU A 204 7.92 17.73 3.94
C GLU A 204 8.18 17.83 5.46
N ALA A 205 7.14 17.64 6.27
CA ALA A 205 7.21 17.67 7.73
C ALA A 205 8.15 16.61 8.35
N PHE A 206 8.55 15.57 7.61
CA PHE A 206 9.47 14.53 8.09
C PHE A 206 10.90 14.67 7.54
N LEU A 207 11.21 15.75 6.83
CA LEU A 207 12.54 16.00 6.24
C LEU A 207 13.48 16.87 7.11
N SER A 208 13.06 17.26 8.32
CA SER A 208 13.82 18.11 9.25
C SER A 208 14.71 17.34 10.20
#